data_AF-A0A7R7J926-F1
#
_entry.id   AF-A0A7R7J926-F1
#
_cell.length_a   1.000
_cell.length_b   1.000
_cell.length_c   1.000
_cell.angle_alpha   90.00
_cell.angle_beta   90.00
_cell.angle_gamma   90.00
#
_symmetry.space_group_name_H-M   'P 1'
#
loop_
_entity.id
_entity.type
_entity.pdbx_description
1 polymer ?
#
loop_
_entity_poly.entity_id
_entity_poly.type
_entity_poly.pdbx_seq_one_letter_code
_entity_poly.pdbx_strand_id
1 'polypeptide(L)'
;MSQFGVISGACDTTDIDITLGEVLVTNLPRNGNVEVMITGSTNTALQYAPIAELTGAKGGTVLLYDNQPVNVTVKGNGADFTITVFGTLTLQNDLSLSGAYTADYTLEVNQL
;
A
#
# COMPACT_ATOMS: atom_id res chain seq x y z
N MET A 1 -15.94 -13.55 26.24
CA MET A 1 -16.80 -12.63 25.47
C MET A 1 -16.79 -13.11 24.04
N SER A 2 -17.94 -13.40 23.45
CA SER A 2 -18.04 -13.90 22.08
C SER A 2 -17.91 -12.74 21.10
N GLN A 3 -16.89 -12.78 20.25
CA GLN A 3 -16.65 -11.80 19.19
C GLN A 3 -17.92 -11.67 18.31
N PHE A 4 -18.51 -10.48 18.26
CA PHE A 4 -19.64 -10.20 17.36
C PHE A 4 -19.08 -9.73 16.01
N GLY A 5 -19.23 -10.59 15.00
CA GLY A 5 -18.82 -10.31 13.62
C GLY A 5 -17.33 -10.54 13.38
N VAL A 6 -17.02 -11.12 12.22
CA VAL A 6 -15.66 -11.26 11.71
C VAL A 6 -15.59 -10.42 10.45
N ILE A 7 -14.73 -9.39 10.43
CA ILE A 7 -14.22 -8.88 9.15
C ILE A 7 -13.09 -9.83 8.79
N SER A 8 -13.43 -10.83 7.99
CA SER A 8 -12.49 -11.66 7.27
C SER A 8 -12.85 -11.51 5.82
N GLY A 9 -11.96 -10.91 5.08
CA GLY A 9 -12.16 -10.63 3.68
C GLY A 9 -10.80 -10.38 3.10
N ALA A 10 -10.52 -11.14 2.08
CA ALA A 10 -9.53 -10.77 1.13
C ALA A 10 -9.76 -9.32 0.64
N CYS A 11 -8.91 -8.38 1.04
CA CYS A 11 -8.07 -7.77 0.01
C CYS A 11 -6.80 -8.65 -0.12
N ASP A 12 -7.03 -9.96 -0.12
CA ASP A 12 -6.08 -11.05 0.01
C ASP A 12 -5.29 -11.05 -1.27
N THR A 13 -4.00 -11.25 -1.08
CA THR A 13 -2.94 -11.48 -2.04
C THR A 13 -3.25 -12.49 -3.16
N THR A 14 -4.46 -13.07 -3.21
CA THR A 14 -4.94 -14.04 -4.20
C THR A 14 -5.92 -13.47 -5.22
N ASP A 15 -6.49 -12.27 -5.02
CA ASP A 15 -7.42 -11.63 -5.97
C ASP A 15 -6.96 -10.21 -6.34
N ILE A 16 -6.14 -10.13 -7.40
CA ILE A 16 -5.53 -8.88 -7.90
C ILE A 16 -6.57 -7.89 -8.47
N ASP A 17 -7.83 -8.33 -8.65
CA ASP A 17 -8.93 -7.54 -9.21
C ASP A 17 -9.63 -6.64 -8.18
N ILE A 18 -9.28 -6.72 -6.89
CA ILE A 18 -9.75 -5.80 -5.83
C ILE A 18 -8.60 -4.86 -5.46
N THR A 19 -8.33 -3.90 -6.34
CA THR A 19 -7.40 -2.80 -6.06
C THR A 19 -8.06 -1.80 -5.11
N LEU A 20 -7.38 -1.49 -4.00
CA LEU A 20 -7.80 -0.40 -3.11
C LEU A 20 -7.47 0.96 -3.73
N GLY A 21 -6.45 1.01 -4.60
CA GLY A 21 -6.16 2.17 -5.43
C GLY A 21 -4.95 1.95 -6.34
N GLU A 22 -4.86 2.78 -7.37
CA GLU A 22 -3.69 2.92 -8.23
C GLU A 22 -3.14 4.35 -8.06
N VAL A 23 -1.83 4.47 -7.89
CA VAL A 23 -1.13 5.75 -7.81
C VAL A 23 -0.12 5.86 -8.96
N LEU A 24 -0.25 6.90 -9.77
CA LEU A 24 0.71 7.23 -10.81
C LEU A 24 1.65 8.34 -10.34
N VAL A 25 2.95 8.04 -10.30
CA VAL A 25 4.00 8.99 -9.92
C VAL A 25 4.77 9.41 -11.17
N THR A 26 4.68 10.69 -11.51
CA THR A 26 5.23 11.25 -12.75
C THR A 26 6.39 12.22 -12.49
N ASN A 27 7.09 12.63 -13.55
CA ASN A 27 8.21 13.59 -13.49
C ASN A 27 9.39 13.13 -12.61
N LEU A 28 9.65 11.82 -12.59
CA LEU A 28 10.73 11.23 -11.82
C LEU A 28 12.12 11.58 -12.39
N PRO A 29 13.16 11.71 -11.53
CA PRO A 29 14.51 12.07 -11.95
C PRO A 29 15.12 10.95 -12.80
N ARG A 30 15.50 11.23 -14.05
CA ARG A 30 16.06 10.24 -14.97
C ARG A 30 17.34 9.61 -14.42
N ASN A 31 17.40 8.27 -14.38
CA ASN A 31 18.47 7.50 -13.74
C ASN A 31 18.73 7.88 -12.26
N GLY A 32 17.83 8.62 -11.63
CA GLY A 32 17.90 8.95 -10.21
C GLY A 32 17.48 7.75 -9.36
N ASN A 33 17.93 7.75 -8.11
CA ASN A 33 17.42 6.84 -7.10
C ASN A 33 16.36 7.56 -6.29
N VAL A 34 15.28 6.84 -5.99
CA VAL A 34 14.23 7.31 -5.10
C VAL A 34 13.95 6.22 -4.07
N GLU A 35 13.60 6.64 -2.87
CA GLU A 35 13.06 5.80 -1.82
C GLU A 35 11.53 5.85 -1.92
N VAL A 36 10.90 4.69 -1.86
CA VAL A 36 9.44 4.57 -1.82
C VAL A 36 9.06 3.81 -0.57
N MET A 37 8.11 4.36 0.18
CA MET A 37 7.56 3.73 1.39
C MET A 37 6.04 3.81 1.38
N ILE A 38 5.39 2.74 1.83
CA ILE A 38 3.95 2.69 2.05
C ILE A 38 3.69 2.38 3.52
N THR A 39 2.77 3.11 4.13
CA THR A 39 2.45 2.96 5.56
C THR A 39 0.95 2.91 5.76
N GLY A 40 0.48 1.85 6.41
CA GLY A 40 -0.92 1.68 6.75
C GLY A 40 -1.33 2.42 8.02
N SER A 41 -2.58 2.85 8.07
CA SER A 41 -3.17 3.40 9.29
C SER A 41 -3.47 2.32 10.31
N THR A 42 -3.34 2.68 11.58
CA THR A 42 -3.78 1.87 12.72
C THR A 42 -4.62 2.74 13.64
N ASN A 43 -5.80 2.26 14.01
CA ASN A 43 -6.67 2.92 14.99
C ASN A 43 -7.16 1.92 16.04
N THR A 44 -8.04 2.36 16.92
CA THR A 44 -8.54 1.54 18.04
C THR A 44 -9.38 0.34 17.59
N ALA A 45 -9.91 0.33 16.37
CA ALA A 45 -10.78 -0.74 15.87
C ALA A 45 -10.11 -1.58 14.78
N LEU A 46 -9.30 -0.96 13.91
CA LEU A 46 -8.69 -1.57 12.74
C LEU A 46 -7.20 -1.32 12.68
N GLN A 47 -6.49 -2.32 12.15
CA GLN A 47 -5.15 -2.20 11.62
C GLN A 47 -5.20 -2.50 10.13
N TYR A 48 -4.67 -1.60 9.31
CA TYR A 48 -4.48 -1.82 7.90
C TYR A 48 -2.99 -1.99 7.61
N ALA A 49 -2.62 -3.09 6.96
CA ALA A 49 -1.26 -3.39 6.54
C ALA A 49 -1.19 -3.42 5.00
N PRO A 50 -0.81 -2.33 4.34
CA PRO A 50 -0.74 -2.26 2.90
C PRO A 50 0.41 -3.09 2.32
N ILE A 51 0.17 -3.60 1.12
CA ILE A 51 1.17 -4.20 0.24
C ILE A 51 0.98 -3.53 -1.12
N ALA A 52 2.05 -3.17 -1.82
CA ALA A 52 1.90 -2.58 -3.14
C ALA A 52 2.90 -3.13 -4.16
N GLU A 53 2.47 -3.17 -5.42
CA GLU A 53 3.31 -3.47 -6.57
C GLU A 53 3.68 -2.17 -7.27
N LEU A 54 4.97 -1.86 -7.29
CA LEU A 54 5.53 -0.75 -8.06
C LEU A 54 6.06 -1.29 -9.39
N THR A 55 5.54 -0.76 -10.50
CA THR A 55 6.05 -1.00 -11.84
C THR A 55 6.65 0.28 -12.43
N GLY A 56 7.48 0.14 -13.47
CA GLY A 56 8.12 1.28 -14.14
C GLY A 56 9.56 1.55 -13.70
N ALA A 57 10.02 1.00 -12.58
CA ALA A 57 11.42 1.05 -12.16
C ALA A 57 12.37 0.36 -13.14
N LYS A 58 13.64 0.78 -13.14
CA LYS A 58 14.69 0.23 -14.02
C LYS A 58 14.94 -1.26 -13.77
N GLY A 59 14.78 -1.72 -12.53
CA GLY A 59 14.92 -3.12 -12.13
C GLY A 59 13.72 -4.01 -12.42
N GLY A 60 12.62 -3.47 -12.96
CA GLY A 60 11.37 -4.19 -13.17
C GLY A 60 10.33 -3.87 -12.09
N THR A 61 9.52 -4.86 -11.72
CA THR A 61 8.51 -4.76 -10.67
C THR A 61 9.15 -4.91 -9.29
N VAL A 62 8.69 -4.10 -8.34
CA VAL A 62 9.17 -4.08 -6.96
C VAL A 62 7.97 -4.19 -6.01
N LEU A 63 8.11 -5.04 -4.99
CA LEU A 63 7.11 -5.15 -3.92
C LEU A 63 7.43 -4.19 -2.79
N LEU A 64 6.40 -3.48 -2.33
CA LEU A 64 6.42 -2.61 -1.17
C LEU A 64 5.62 -3.27 -0.05
N TYR A 65 6.17 -3.23 1.16
CA TYR A 65 5.53 -3.75 2.36
C TYR A 65 5.35 -2.64 3.38
N ASP A 66 4.32 -2.77 4.21
CA ASP A 66 3.98 -1.79 5.24
C ASP A 66 5.19 -1.40 6.09
N ASN A 67 5.44 -0.08 6.14
CA ASN A 67 6.49 0.56 6.92
C ASN A 67 7.91 0.04 6.60
N GLN A 68 8.15 -0.42 5.36
CA GLN A 68 9.47 -0.83 4.87
C GLN A 68 9.87 0.04 3.66
N PRO A 69 10.85 0.95 3.81
CA PRO A 69 11.33 1.75 2.69
C PRO A 69 12.09 0.88 1.68
N VAL A 70 11.90 1.16 0.39
CA VAL A 70 12.57 0.47 -0.71
C VAL A 70 13.20 1.47 -1.67
N ASN A 71 14.49 1.28 -1.95
CA ASN A 71 15.21 2.10 -2.91
C ASN A 71 15.07 1.54 -4.32
N VAL A 72 14.64 2.38 -5.25
CA VAL A 72 14.46 2.03 -6.66
C VAL A 72 15.13 3.03 -7.57
N THR A 73 15.66 2.56 -8.70
CA THR A 73 16.24 3.42 -9.73
C THR A 73 15.21 3.70 -10.81
N VAL A 74 15.03 4.98 -11.14
CA VAL A 74 14.17 5.45 -12.24
C VAL A 74 14.83 5.11 -13.58
N LYS A 75 14.04 4.73 -14.58
CA LYS A 75 14.57 4.48 -15.93
C LYS A 75 15.20 5.73 -16.53
N GLY A 76 16.16 5.54 -17.44
CA GLY A 76 16.87 6.65 -18.08
C GLY A 76 16.00 7.53 -18.99
N ASN A 77 14.85 7.00 -19.44
CA ASN A 77 13.84 7.77 -20.16
C ASN A 77 12.93 8.59 -19.23
N GLY A 78 13.03 8.44 -17.91
CA GLY A 78 12.16 9.11 -16.93
C GLY A 78 10.75 8.53 -16.91
N ALA A 79 10.62 7.22 -17.10
CA ALA A 79 9.34 6.55 -17.03
C ALA A 79 8.66 6.79 -15.67
N ASP A 80 7.34 6.95 -15.71
CA ASP A 80 6.50 7.05 -14.53
C ASP A 80 6.51 5.73 -13.74
N PHE A 81 6.19 5.83 -12.45
CA PHE A 81 5.90 4.66 -11.63
C PHE A 81 4.40 4.49 -11.49
N THR A 82 3.92 3.26 -11.70
CA THR A 82 2.55 2.87 -11.35
C THR A 82 2.63 2.01 -10.10
N ILE A 83 1.96 2.44 -9.03
CA ILE A 83 1.95 1.77 -7.74
C ILE A 83 0.52 1.30 -7.48
N THR A 84 0.35 -0.01 -7.50
CA THR A 84 -0.92 -0.68 -7.29
C THR A 84 -1.00 -1.14 -5.84
N VAL A 85 -1.97 -0.62 -5.08
CA VAL A 85 -2.06 -0.82 -3.62
C VAL A 85 -3.14 -1.85 -3.27
N PHE A 86 -2.71 -2.79 -2.43
CA PHE A 86 -3.47 -3.88 -1.82
C PHE A 86 -3.25 -3.83 -0.29
N GLY A 87 -3.79 -4.79 0.46
CA GLY A 87 -3.41 -4.96 1.86
C GLY A 87 -4.42 -5.70 2.71
N THR A 88 -4.06 -5.93 3.96
CA THR A 88 -4.88 -6.70 4.90
C THR A 88 -5.49 -5.79 5.96
N LEU A 89 -6.80 -5.94 6.20
CA LEU A 89 -7.50 -5.31 7.32
C LEU A 89 -7.69 -6.31 8.46
N THR A 90 -7.20 -5.97 9.64
CA THR A 90 -7.34 -6.77 10.86
C THR A 90 -8.15 -6.01 11.90
N LEU A 91 -9.18 -6.64 12.46
CA LEU A 91 -9.90 -6.11 13.62
C LEU A 91 -9.04 -6.21 14.87
N GLN A 92 -8.84 -5.07 15.54
CA GLN A 92 -8.15 -4.98 16.82
C GLN A 92 -9.12 -5.16 18.00
N ASN A 93 -10.40 -4.83 17.80
CA ASN A 93 -11.45 -4.92 18.80
C ASN A 93 -12.78 -5.34 18.14
N ASP A 94 -13.78 -5.69 18.97
CA ASP A 94 -15.12 -6.05 18.51
C ASP A 94 -15.78 -4.91 17.72
N LEU A 95 -16.56 -5.29 16.69
CA LEU A 95 -17.33 -4.33 15.89
C LEU A 95 -18.49 -3.75 16.70
N SER A 96 -18.49 -2.43 16.87
CA SER A 96 -19.71 -1.67 17.16
C SER A 96 -20.63 -1.64 15.93
N LEU A 97 -21.92 -1.94 16.13
CA LEU A 97 -22.93 -2.08 15.06
C LEU A 97 -23.47 -0.74 14.51
N SER A 98 -22.93 0.40 14.94
CA SER A 98 -23.46 1.73 14.58
C SER A 98 -22.41 2.74 14.14
N GLY A 99 -21.14 2.31 14.00
CA GLY A 99 -20.03 3.16 13.58
C GLY A 99 -19.54 2.82 12.18
N ALA A 100 -19.09 3.84 11.43
CA ALA A 100 -18.25 3.63 10.27
C ALA A 100 -16.82 3.30 10.71
N TYR A 101 -16.14 2.42 9.97
CA TYR A 101 -14.72 2.14 10.15
C TYR A 101 -13.96 2.67 8.95
N THR A 102 -12.91 3.44 9.19
CA THR A 102 -12.02 3.95 8.15
C THR A 102 -10.62 3.35 8.31
N ALA A 103 -9.98 3.12 7.18
CA ALA A 103 -8.60 2.71 7.08
C ALA A 103 -7.98 3.43 5.89
N ASP A 104 -6.85 4.08 6.13
CA ASP A 104 -6.10 4.87 5.16
C ASP A 104 -4.67 4.32 5.04
N TYR A 105 -3.95 4.74 4.00
CA TYR A 105 -2.51 4.56 3.88
C TYR A 105 -1.84 5.86 3.41
N THR A 106 -0.55 5.97 3.69
CA THR A 106 0.33 7.01 3.17
C THR A 106 1.34 6.38 2.22
N LEU A 107 1.57 7.03 1.09
CA LEU A 107 2.63 6.68 0.14
C LEU A 107 3.62 7.84 0.06
N GLU A 108 4.88 7.56 0.33
CA GLU A 108 5.97 8.52 0.29
C GLU A 108 6.94 8.14 -0.83
N VAL A 109 7.31 9.11 -1.67
CA VAL A 109 8.31 8.96 -2.72
C VAL A 109 9.32 10.08 -2.56
N ASN A 110 10.51 9.73 -2.08
CA ASN A 110 11.55 10.69 -1.73
C ASN A 110 12.74 10.53 -2.69
N GLN A 111 13.24 11.65 -3.21
CA GLN A 111 14.49 11.63 -3.96
C GLN A 111 15.67 11.46 -3.00
N LEU A 112 16.61 10.57 -3.35
CA LEU A 112 17.85 10.33 -2.62
C LEU A 112 19.02 11.16 -3.15
#